data_AF-A0A4V4KQP6-F1
#
_entry.id   AF-A0A4V4KQP6-F1
#
_cell.length_a   1.000
_cell.length_b   1.000
_cell.length_c   1.000
_cell.angle_alpha   90.00
_cell.angle_beta   90.00
_cell.angle_gamma   90.00
#
_symmetry.space_group_name_H-M   'P 1'
#
loop_
_entity.id
_entity.type
_entity.pdbx_description
1 polymer ?
#
loop_
_entity_poly.entity_id
_entity_poly.type
_entity_poly.pdbx_seq_one_letter_code
_entity_poly.pdbx_strand_id
1 'polypeptide(L)'
;MATLIVPKLLGAEERRFRWTDLQIKRLSACPTEGDLLTALDTLLETLDEAYHQALATIPNTLQKRVRKILIWLTSSSREMTSREIAAVVSFPFVDDVLRICTSLLVTVIDDDTHETIKLAHFTVKEFLIVQQAYDESFYWYKFTAQLAHCCITEQIIHCIFPSSTSLPKALRPYAEVFWLAHARQNDATTDWAETQLLVDCILKHDNILFQDWLRAHHPLEVCAQSPLYYASLLGLKASVMNLWRNIFPCGNENEIIGSIVTTAARMGHVDIVRWLVEQRHDATNYIDFPRVVEYLQVNIREVLCNLLRKGPKISLSAEAIYAATKNTSGDVILEVLLDEDLVTLAITEDIVEAATHNRWNREILDMLMCRRVHEFPVSLRTLLAVAKTSLLALELLMDHRKNVIEFEDHDYPALAQEQSY
;
A
#
# COMPACT_ATOMS: atom_id res chain seq x y z
N MET A 1 -10.31 50.72 -18.88
CA MET A 1 -9.60 49.43 -18.71
C MET A 1 -10.50 48.30 -18.22
N ALA A 2 -11.15 48.38 -17.05
CA ALA A 2 -12.06 47.31 -16.57
C ALA A 2 -13.19 46.96 -17.56
N THR A 3 -13.67 47.95 -18.32
CA THR A 3 -14.66 47.81 -19.40
C THR A 3 -14.22 46.95 -20.59
N LEU A 4 -12.92 46.73 -20.79
CA LEU A 4 -12.38 45.88 -21.87
C LEU A 4 -12.00 44.49 -21.36
N ILE A 5 -11.50 44.39 -20.12
CA ILE A 5 -10.99 43.15 -19.53
C ILE A 5 -12.15 42.20 -19.19
N VAL A 6 -13.18 42.69 -18.50
CA VAL A 6 -14.28 41.85 -17.98
C VAL A 6 -15.04 41.13 -19.12
N PRO A 7 -15.44 41.78 -20.22
CA PRO A 7 -16.13 41.10 -21.31
C PRO A 7 -15.28 40.02 -21.98
N LYS A 8 -13.98 40.26 -22.19
CA LYS A 8 -13.07 39.29 -22.80
C LYS A 8 -12.89 38.05 -21.93
N LEU A 9 -12.67 38.23 -20.61
CA LEU A 9 -12.50 37.09 -19.71
C LEU A 9 -13.79 36.30 -19.49
N LEU A 10 -14.95 36.97 -19.42
CA LEU A 10 -16.25 36.29 -19.28
C LEU A 10 -16.68 35.55 -20.57
N GLY A 11 -16.27 36.10 -21.72
CA GLY A 11 -16.54 35.52 -23.04
C GLY A 11 -15.66 34.33 -23.41
N ALA A 12 -14.61 34.03 -22.64
CA ALA A 12 -13.78 32.85 -22.87
C ALA A 12 -14.54 31.55 -22.61
N GLU A 13 -14.25 30.52 -23.41
CA GLU A 13 -14.86 29.19 -23.26
C GLU A 13 -14.29 28.43 -22.04
N GLU A 14 -13.03 28.68 -21.68
CA GLU A 14 -12.37 28.09 -20.52
C GLU A 14 -12.99 28.56 -19.20
N ARG A 15 -13.46 27.62 -18.38
CA ARG A 15 -14.15 27.88 -17.11
C ARG A 15 -13.34 27.53 -15.87
N ARG A 16 -12.11 27.02 -16.03
CA ARG A 16 -11.24 26.70 -14.89
C ARG A 16 -10.77 27.99 -14.21
N PHE A 17 -11.05 28.14 -12.91
CA PHE A 17 -10.62 29.29 -12.10
C PHE A 17 -9.12 29.58 -12.19
N ARG A 18 -8.29 28.52 -12.31
CA ARG A 18 -6.85 28.65 -12.46
C ARG A 18 -6.46 29.36 -13.76
N TRP A 19 -7.18 29.15 -14.85
CA TRP A 19 -6.93 29.88 -16.10
C TRP A 19 -7.22 31.37 -15.90
N THR A 20 -8.36 31.72 -15.29
CA THR A 20 -8.73 33.11 -15.01
C THR A 20 -7.68 33.81 -14.12
N ASP A 21 -7.23 33.13 -13.06
CA ASP A 21 -6.16 33.64 -12.18
C ASP A 21 -4.86 33.94 -12.96
N LEU A 22 -4.44 33.03 -13.84
CA LEU A 22 -3.25 33.22 -14.67
C LEU A 22 -3.41 34.36 -15.68
N GLN A 23 -4.58 34.50 -16.31
CA GLN A 23 -4.83 35.63 -17.23
C GLN A 23 -4.84 36.97 -16.48
N ILE A 24 -5.48 37.03 -15.30
CA ILE A 24 -5.47 38.24 -14.47
C ILE A 24 -4.04 38.61 -14.08
N LYS A 25 -3.23 37.64 -13.63
CA LYS A 25 -1.82 37.87 -13.30
C LYS A 25 -1.03 38.39 -14.50
N ARG A 26 -1.20 37.78 -15.68
CA ARG A 26 -0.56 38.22 -16.93
C ARG A 26 -0.93 39.66 -17.27
N LEU A 27 -2.22 40.00 -17.22
CA LEU A 27 -2.71 41.35 -17.50
C LEU A 27 -2.21 42.37 -16.46
N SER A 28 -2.14 41.98 -15.18
CA SER A 28 -1.63 42.85 -14.11
C SER A 28 -0.12 43.14 -14.21
N ALA A 29 0.62 42.28 -14.91
CA ALA A 29 2.06 42.43 -15.12
C ALA A 29 2.42 43.28 -16.35
N CYS A 30 1.44 43.70 -17.15
CA CYS A 30 1.67 44.54 -18.33
C CYS A 30 2.12 45.96 -17.92
N PRO A 31 3.33 46.40 -18.31
CA PRO A 31 3.86 47.70 -17.88
C PRO A 31 3.26 48.87 -18.65
N THR A 32 2.71 48.64 -19.85
CA THR A 32 2.09 49.67 -20.68
C THR A 32 0.68 49.28 -21.16
N GLU A 33 -0.10 50.27 -21.56
CA GLU A 33 -1.43 50.04 -22.16
C GLU A 33 -1.35 49.25 -23.47
N GLY A 34 -0.30 49.46 -24.28
CA GLY A 34 -0.06 48.69 -25.49
C GLY A 34 0.21 47.21 -25.22
N ASP A 35 0.99 46.90 -24.18
CA ASP A 35 1.23 45.53 -23.74
C ASP A 35 -0.05 44.87 -23.22
N LEU A 36 -0.89 45.62 -22.51
CA LEU A 36 -2.19 45.16 -22.02
C LEU A 36 -3.12 44.79 -23.18
N LEU A 37 -3.23 45.65 -24.20
CA LEU A 37 -4.06 45.38 -25.38
C LEU A 37 -3.54 44.14 -26.13
N THR A 38 -2.22 44.04 -26.31
CA THR A 38 -1.58 42.86 -26.92
C THR A 38 -1.86 41.59 -26.13
N ALA A 39 -1.78 41.65 -24.79
CA ALA A 39 -2.08 40.51 -23.92
C ALA A 39 -3.58 40.12 -23.96
N LEU A 40 -4.49 41.10 -24.10
CA LEU A 40 -5.92 40.85 -24.30
C LEU A 40 -6.24 40.26 -25.67
N ASP A 41 -5.47 40.58 -26.71
CA ASP A 41 -5.65 40.02 -28.05
C ASP A 41 -5.00 38.64 -28.22
N THR A 42 -4.05 38.30 -27.36
CA THR A 42 -3.35 37.00 -27.34
C THR A 42 -3.70 36.19 -26.08
N LEU A 43 -4.95 36.30 -25.62
CA LEU A 43 -5.46 35.45 -24.54
C LEU A 43 -5.36 33.99 -24.97
N LEU A 44 -4.90 33.15 -24.05
CA LEU A 44 -4.80 31.72 -24.30
C LEU A 44 -6.18 31.10 -24.25
N GLU A 45 -6.50 30.23 -25.21
CA GLU A 45 -7.84 29.64 -25.31
C GLU A 45 -8.09 28.66 -24.16
N THR A 46 -7.04 27.97 -23.71
CA THR A 46 -7.12 26.95 -22.67
C THR A 46 -6.07 27.10 -21.58
N LEU A 47 -6.31 26.52 -20.41
CA LEU A 47 -5.29 26.40 -19.37
C LEU A 47 -4.09 25.57 -19.83
N ASP A 48 -4.34 24.56 -20.65
CA ASP A 48 -3.34 23.64 -21.16
C ASP A 48 -2.34 24.36 -22.05
N GLU A 49 -2.79 25.30 -22.89
CA GLU A 49 -1.92 26.19 -23.68
C GLU A 49 -1.00 27.03 -22.81
N ALA A 50 -1.49 27.51 -21.66
CA ALA A 50 -0.65 28.27 -20.72
C ALA A 50 0.51 27.42 -20.18
N TYR A 51 0.24 26.15 -19.84
CA TYR A 51 1.28 25.22 -19.44
C TYR A 51 2.24 24.88 -20.58
N HIS A 52 1.71 24.63 -21.79
CA HIS A 52 2.53 24.38 -22.99
C HIS A 52 3.48 25.55 -23.26
N GLN A 53 2.97 26.77 -23.28
CA GLN A 53 3.76 27.96 -23.57
C GLN A 53 4.87 28.15 -22.52
N ALA A 54 4.55 27.99 -21.24
CA ALA A 54 5.54 28.08 -20.17
C ALA A 54 6.65 27.02 -20.34
N LEU A 55 6.28 25.77 -20.60
CA LEU A 55 7.23 24.67 -20.81
C LEU A 55 8.04 24.81 -22.10
N ALA A 56 7.47 25.40 -23.16
CA ALA A 56 8.14 25.66 -24.43
C ALA A 56 9.27 26.70 -24.31
N THR A 57 9.22 27.58 -23.31
CA THR A 57 10.32 28.55 -23.05
C THR A 57 11.58 27.89 -22.49
N ILE A 58 11.49 26.64 -22.01
CA ILE A 58 12.60 25.96 -21.35
C ILE A 58 13.61 25.45 -22.39
N PRO A 59 14.90 25.83 -22.27
CA PRO A 59 15.95 25.37 -23.17
C PRO A 59 16.07 23.84 -23.22
N ASN A 60 16.28 23.28 -24.41
CA ASN A 60 16.43 21.82 -24.62
C ASN A 60 17.50 21.18 -23.71
N THR A 61 18.55 21.92 -23.35
CA THR A 61 19.61 21.45 -22.43
C THR A 61 19.14 21.24 -21.00
N LEU A 62 18.05 21.90 -20.59
CA LEU A 62 17.47 21.83 -19.25
C LEU A 62 16.23 20.94 -19.18
N GLN A 63 15.59 20.63 -20.33
CA GLN A 63 14.34 19.86 -20.39
C GLN A 63 14.42 18.53 -19.62
N LYS A 64 15.50 17.75 -19.78
CA LYS A 64 15.67 16.50 -19.03
C LYS A 64 15.65 16.71 -17.51
N ARG A 65 16.27 17.79 -17.02
CA ARG A 65 16.29 18.12 -15.58
C ARG A 65 14.93 18.62 -15.11
N VAL A 66 14.27 19.47 -15.89
CA VAL A 66 12.93 19.95 -15.54
C VAL A 66 11.91 18.83 -15.53
N ARG A 67 11.91 17.95 -16.54
CA ARG A 67 11.03 16.77 -16.55
C ARG A 67 11.22 15.95 -15.28
N LYS A 68 12.47 15.77 -14.85
CA LYS A 68 12.83 15.08 -13.63
C LYS A 68 12.28 15.77 -12.37
N ILE A 69 12.41 17.09 -12.26
CA ILE A 69 11.81 17.88 -11.16
C ILE A 69 10.29 17.68 -11.14
N LEU A 70 9.64 17.81 -12.30
CA LEU A 70 8.19 17.67 -12.43
C LEU A 70 7.70 16.26 -12.04
N ILE A 71 8.38 15.20 -12.49
CA ILE A 71 8.12 13.81 -12.09
C ILE A 71 8.15 13.66 -10.57
N TRP A 72 9.17 14.21 -9.92
CA TRP A 72 9.33 14.11 -8.48
C TRP A 72 8.26 14.91 -7.74
N LEU A 73 7.95 16.13 -8.16
CA LEU A 73 6.89 16.94 -7.54
C LEU A 73 5.48 16.36 -7.74
N THR A 74 5.23 15.61 -8.81
CA THR A 74 3.92 15.02 -9.08
C THR A 74 3.67 13.71 -8.34
N SER A 75 4.73 12.91 -8.16
CA SER A 75 4.61 11.49 -7.81
C SER A 75 5.31 11.11 -6.51
N SER A 76 5.90 12.07 -5.78
CA SER A 76 6.44 11.82 -4.45
C SER A 76 5.34 11.51 -3.42
N SER A 77 5.67 10.66 -2.46
CA SER A 77 4.76 10.21 -1.39
C SER A 77 4.54 11.27 -0.30
N ARG A 78 5.41 12.28 -0.26
CA ARG A 78 5.26 13.49 0.55
C ARG A 78 5.78 14.70 -0.21
N GLU A 79 5.47 15.86 0.32
CA GLU A 79 6.01 17.13 -0.15
C GLU A 79 7.53 17.14 0.02
N MET A 80 8.22 17.68 -0.98
CA MET A 80 9.67 17.66 -1.05
C MET A 80 10.25 18.99 -0.62
N THR A 81 11.40 18.94 0.02
CA THR A 81 12.17 20.15 0.32
C THR A 81 12.87 20.66 -0.92
N SER A 82 13.17 21.95 -0.91
CA SER A 82 13.90 22.61 -1.98
C SER A 82 15.29 22.00 -2.21
N ARG A 83 15.96 21.60 -1.11
CA ARG A 83 17.24 20.87 -1.10
C ARG A 83 17.12 19.47 -1.71
N GLU A 84 16.05 18.73 -1.45
CA GLU A 84 15.83 17.41 -2.03
C GLU A 84 15.65 17.49 -3.55
N ILE A 85 14.85 18.45 -4.03
CA ILE A 85 14.65 18.65 -5.48
C ILE A 85 15.95 19.09 -6.17
N ALA A 86 16.73 19.99 -5.57
CA ALA A 86 18.04 20.36 -6.11
C ALA A 86 18.98 19.13 -6.20
N ALA A 87 18.94 18.24 -5.21
CA ALA A 87 19.69 16.99 -5.20
C ALA A 87 19.26 16.01 -6.30
N VAL A 88 17.97 15.91 -6.64
CA VAL A 88 17.45 15.07 -7.75
C VAL A 88 18.13 15.40 -9.08
N VAL A 89 18.35 16.69 -9.34
CA VAL A 89 18.92 17.18 -10.60
C VAL A 89 20.37 17.63 -10.46
N SER A 90 21.03 17.36 -9.33
CA SER A 90 22.41 17.79 -9.04
C SER A 90 22.63 19.30 -9.28
N PHE A 91 21.67 20.13 -8.90
CA PHE A 91 21.84 21.57 -8.91
C PHE A 91 22.63 22.04 -7.69
N PRO A 92 23.60 22.96 -7.89
CA PRO A 92 24.42 23.47 -6.79
C PRO A 92 23.63 24.40 -5.87
N PHE A 93 22.63 25.10 -6.41
CA PHE A 93 21.82 26.08 -5.69
C PHE A 93 20.34 25.77 -5.84
N VAL A 94 19.60 26.00 -4.76
CA VAL A 94 18.15 25.77 -4.71
C VAL A 94 17.40 26.74 -5.61
N ASP A 95 17.86 27.99 -5.70
CA ASP A 95 17.23 29.05 -6.50
C ASP A 95 17.12 28.71 -7.99
N ASP A 96 18.02 27.85 -8.50
CA ASP A 96 17.98 27.38 -9.88
C ASP A 96 16.74 26.54 -10.19
N VAL A 97 16.18 25.83 -9.20
CA VAL A 97 14.95 25.05 -9.36
C VAL A 97 13.78 25.97 -9.74
N LEU A 98 13.58 27.05 -8.99
CA LEU A 98 12.46 27.98 -9.19
C LEU A 98 12.63 28.82 -10.43
N ARG A 99 13.85 29.30 -10.67
CA ARG A 99 14.19 30.10 -11.84
C ARG A 99 13.89 29.34 -13.14
N ILE A 100 14.12 28.03 -13.17
CA ILE A 100 13.95 27.22 -14.37
C ILE A 100 12.51 26.70 -14.51
N CYS A 101 11.87 26.27 -13.43
CA CYS A 101 10.53 25.68 -13.50
C CYS A 101 9.40 26.70 -13.61
N THR A 102 9.67 28.00 -13.49
CA THR A 102 8.68 29.10 -13.48
C THR A 102 7.67 29.01 -12.32
N SER A 103 7.21 30.16 -11.83
CA SER A 103 6.19 30.23 -10.77
C SER A 103 4.80 29.74 -11.20
N LEU A 104 4.61 29.50 -12.49
CA LEU A 104 3.36 29.01 -13.06
C LEU A 104 3.18 27.50 -12.83
N LEU A 105 4.29 26.75 -12.79
CA LEU A 105 4.30 25.29 -12.60
C LEU A 105 4.62 24.90 -11.16
N VAL A 106 5.47 25.67 -10.48
CA VAL A 106 6.03 25.33 -9.17
C VAL A 106 5.94 26.50 -8.21
N THR A 107 5.67 26.23 -6.95
CA THR A 107 5.61 27.22 -5.86
C THR A 107 6.39 26.73 -4.64
N VAL A 108 7.00 27.67 -3.93
CA VAL A 108 7.62 27.44 -2.62
C VAL A 108 6.62 27.76 -1.53
N ILE A 109 6.60 26.92 -0.49
CA ILE A 109 5.94 27.20 0.77
C ILE A 109 7.03 27.23 1.83
N ASP A 110 7.20 28.41 2.42
CA ASP A 110 8.14 28.66 3.51
C ASP A 110 7.37 28.47 4.82
N ASP A 111 7.49 27.29 5.41
CA ASP A 111 7.02 27.03 6.78
C ASP A 111 8.17 27.35 7.75
N ASP A 112 7.85 27.76 8.98
CA ASP A 112 8.80 28.21 10.03
C ASP A 112 10.01 27.29 10.29
N THR A 113 10.00 26.06 9.77
CA THR A 113 11.08 25.08 9.95
C THR A 113 11.70 24.57 8.64
N HIS A 114 10.99 24.56 7.51
CA HIS A 114 11.45 23.93 6.28
C HIS A 114 10.81 24.54 5.02
N GLU A 115 11.66 24.92 4.06
CA GLU A 115 11.24 25.34 2.73
C GLU A 115 10.84 24.11 1.88
N THR A 116 9.55 24.03 1.52
CA THR A 116 9.01 22.96 0.66
C THR A 116 8.68 23.48 -0.73
N ILE A 117 8.87 22.62 -1.73
CA ILE A 117 8.53 22.90 -3.13
C ILE A 117 7.36 22.00 -3.52
N LYS A 118 6.34 22.61 -4.14
CA LYS A 118 5.14 21.92 -4.65
C LYS A 118 4.80 22.40 -6.04
N LEU A 119 3.93 21.66 -6.73
CA LEU A 119 3.28 22.18 -7.92
C LEU A 119 2.43 23.40 -7.56
N ALA A 120 2.43 24.40 -8.42
CA ALA A 120 1.69 25.64 -8.19
C ALA A 120 0.17 25.43 -8.10
N HIS A 121 -0.33 24.35 -8.69
CA HIS A 121 -1.74 23.96 -8.64
C HIS A 121 -1.92 22.48 -9.04
N PHE A 122 -2.99 21.83 -8.55
CA PHE A 122 -3.26 20.41 -8.86
C PHE A 122 -3.47 20.15 -10.35
N THR A 123 -3.99 21.15 -11.09
CA THR A 123 -4.16 21.06 -12.56
C THR A 123 -2.85 20.90 -13.32
N VAL A 124 -1.70 21.27 -12.72
CA VAL A 124 -0.38 21.00 -13.31
C VAL A 124 -0.13 19.49 -13.32
N LYS A 125 -0.50 18.78 -12.25
CA LYS A 125 -0.40 17.32 -12.17
C LYS A 125 -1.29 16.64 -13.21
N GLU A 126 -2.55 17.07 -13.31
CA GLU A 126 -3.49 16.57 -14.32
C GLU A 126 -2.98 16.81 -15.74
N PHE A 127 -2.37 17.97 -15.96
CA PHE A 127 -1.77 18.29 -17.24
C PHE A 127 -0.58 17.36 -17.54
N LEU A 128 0.33 17.13 -16.60
CA LEU A 128 1.55 16.35 -16.85
C LEU A 128 1.30 14.84 -17.01
N ILE A 129 0.36 14.28 -16.23
CA ILE A 129 0.11 12.84 -16.17
C ILE A 129 -0.87 12.40 -17.25
N VAL A 130 -0.47 11.43 -18.07
CA VAL A 130 -1.30 10.80 -19.11
C VAL A 130 -1.63 9.36 -18.76
N GLN A 131 -2.80 8.88 -19.22
CA GLN A 131 -3.31 7.53 -18.91
C GLN A 131 -2.77 6.42 -19.81
N GLN A 132 -2.27 6.74 -21.01
CA GLN A 132 -1.83 5.76 -22.00
C GLN A 132 -0.45 6.12 -22.54
N ALA A 133 0.23 5.14 -23.14
CA ALA A 133 1.47 5.36 -23.87
C ALA A 133 1.24 6.43 -24.94
N TYR A 134 1.90 7.56 -24.77
CA TYR A 134 1.89 8.67 -25.69
C TYR A 134 3.24 8.71 -26.39
N ASP A 135 3.26 9.29 -27.58
CA ASP A 135 4.52 9.50 -28.27
C ASP A 135 5.28 10.67 -27.61
N GLU A 136 6.40 10.35 -26.95
CA GLU A 136 7.29 11.31 -26.30
C GLU A 136 7.80 12.40 -27.25
N SER A 137 7.75 12.16 -28.56
CA SER A 137 8.19 13.10 -29.59
C SER A 137 7.37 14.40 -29.61
N PHE A 138 6.09 14.36 -29.20
CA PHE A 138 5.23 15.55 -29.24
C PHE A 138 5.37 16.41 -27.98
N TYR A 139 5.48 15.79 -26.80
CA TYR A 139 5.50 16.52 -25.53
C TYR A 139 6.52 15.92 -24.55
N TRP A 140 7.73 16.48 -24.57
CA TRP A 140 8.86 16.04 -23.75
C TRP A 140 8.62 16.07 -22.23
N TYR A 141 7.55 16.71 -21.75
CA TYR A 141 7.27 16.90 -20.33
C TYR A 141 6.11 16.04 -19.80
N LYS A 142 5.33 15.38 -20.67
CA LYS A 142 4.25 14.48 -20.23
C LYS A 142 4.88 13.19 -19.68
N PHE A 143 4.14 12.38 -18.93
CA PHE A 143 4.56 11.04 -18.51
C PHE A 143 3.40 10.25 -17.90
N THR A 144 3.50 8.91 -17.86
CA THR A 144 2.55 8.08 -17.11
C THR A 144 2.93 8.05 -15.63
N ALA A 145 1.97 7.70 -14.77
CA ALA A 145 2.25 7.51 -13.35
C ALA A 145 3.33 6.43 -13.13
N GLN A 146 3.27 5.34 -13.89
CA GLN A 146 4.21 4.22 -13.83
C GLN A 146 5.64 4.64 -14.22
N LEU A 147 5.79 5.45 -15.27
CA LEU A 147 7.09 6.00 -15.66
C LEU A 147 7.66 6.88 -14.54
N ALA A 148 6.83 7.71 -13.92
CA ALA A 148 7.26 8.52 -12.80
C ALA A 148 7.77 7.68 -11.63
N HIS A 149 7.04 6.62 -11.23
CA HIS A 149 7.49 5.70 -10.19
C HIS A 149 8.75 4.93 -10.58
N CYS A 150 8.91 4.54 -11.85
CA CYS A 150 10.13 3.91 -12.36
C CYS A 150 11.34 4.86 -12.21
N CYS A 151 11.23 6.08 -12.73
CA CYS A 151 12.28 7.09 -12.65
C CYS A 151 12.66 7.49 -11.22
N ILE A 152 11.68 7.51 -10.30
CA ILE A 152 11.96 7.79 -8.89
C ILE A 152 12.69 6.60 -8.26
N THR A 153 12.22 5.37 -8.48
CA THR A 153 12.80 4.13 -7.96
C THR A 153 14.27 3.98 -8.37
N GLU A 154 14.56 4.16 -9.66
CA GLU A 154 15.92 4.10 -10.22
C GLU A 154 16.91 4.99 -9.44
N GLN A 155 16.50 6.21 -9.08
CA GLN A 155 17.37 7.16 -8.40
C GLN A 155 17.53 6.91 -6.91
N ILE A 156 16.44 6.60 -6.22
CA ILE A 156 16.47 6.42 -4.75
C ILE A 156 17.12 5.12 -4.35
N ILE A 157 17.04 4.08 -5.19
CA ILE A 157 17.80 2.85 -4.99
C ILE A 157 19.29 3.15 -4.87
N HIS A 158 19.83 3.96 -5.78
CA HIS A 158 21.23 4.33 -5.71
C HIS A 158 21.57 5.07 -4.43
N CYS A 159 20.65 5.87 -3.86
CA CYS A 159 20.88 6.62 -2.61
C CYS A 159 21.02 5.73 -1.35
N ILE A 160 20.31 4.59 -1.33
CA ILE A 160 20.29 3.66 -0.17
C ILE A 160 21.29 2.53 -0.35
N PHE A 161 21.43 2.04 -1.58
CA PHE A 161 22.27 0.91 -1.97
C PHE A 161 23.33 1.35 -2.97
N PRO A 162 24.29 2.20 -2.54
CA PRO A 162 25.36 2.69 -3.40
C PRO A 162 26.18 1.58 -4.03
N SER A 163 26.35 1.63 -5.35
CA SER A 163 27.49 1.00 -6.03
C SER A 163 28.74 1.89 -5.97
N SER A 164 28.61 3.18 -5.60
CA SER A 164 29.69 4.18 -5.52
C SER A 164 29.43 5.25 -4.44
N THR A 165 30.48 5.98 -4.06
CA THR A 165 30.53 6.80 -2.84
C THR A 165 29.90 8.20 -2.92
N SER A 166 29.43 8.66 -4.08
CA SER A 166 28.93 10.04 -4.26
C SER A 166 27.43 10.09 -4.52
N LEU A 167 26.63 10.09 -3.46
CA LEU A 167 25.18 10.22 -3.57
C LEU A 167 24.65 11.45 -2.83
N PRO A 168 23.52 12.02 -3.29
CA PRO A 168 22.94 13.17 -2.63
C PRO A 168 22.42 12.78 -1.24
N LYS A 169 23.17 13.15 -0.20
CA LYS A 169 22.79 12.92 1.21
C LYS A 169 21.39 13.45 1.54
N ALA A 170 20.95 14.50 0.84
CA ALA A 170 19.65 15.12 1.03
C ALA A 170 18.47 14.19 0.70
N LEU A 171 18.61 13.28 -0.27
CA LEU A 171 17.51 12.37 -0.67
C LEU A 171 17.42 11.12 0.18
N ARG A 172 18.44 10.83 1.00
CA ARG A 172 18.52 9.59 1.77
C ARG A 172 17.34 9.40 2.73
N PRO A 173 16.89 10.40 3.52
CA PRO A 173 15.73 10.21 4.40
C PRO A 173 14.44 9.90 3.66
N TYR A 174 14.22 10.53 2.50
CA TYR A 174 13.09 10.21 1.63
C TYR A 174 13.21 8.77 1.09
N ALA A 175 14.38 8.44 0.57
CA ALA A 175 14.66 7.14 -0.03
C ALA A 175 14.44 6.00 0.97
N GLU A 176 15.04 6.08 2.16
CA GLU A 176 14.96 5.05 3.21
C GLU A 176 13.52 4.66 3.57
N VAL A 177 12.60 5.63 3.54
CA VAL A 177 11.19 5.43 3.87
C VAL A 177 10.36 4.99 2.65
N PHE A 178 10.58 5.59 1.48
CA PHE A 178 9.63 5.48 0.35
C PHE A 178 10.10 4.62 -0.82
N TRP A 179 11.34 4.12 -0.86
CA TRP A 179 11.82 3.33 -2.00
C TRP A 179 10.92 2.14 -2.32
N LEU A 180 10.47 1.44 -1.28
CA LEU A 180 9.61 0.27 -1.45
C LEU A 180 8.24 0.67 -2.02
N ALA A 181 7.67 1.79 -1.57
CA ALA A 181 6.38 2.27 -2.06
C ALA A 181 6.41 2.59 -3.56
N HIS A 182 7.52 3.17 -4.05
CA HIS A 182 7.71 3.41 -5.48
C HIS A 182 7.99 2.12 -6.26
N ALA A 183 8.85 1.23 -5.76
CA ALA A 183 9.18 -0.03 -6.42
C ALA A 183 7.96 -0.95 -6.60
N ARG A 184 7.00 -0.90 -5.66
CA ARG A 184 5.75 -1.68 -5.72
C ARG A 184 4.79 -1.24 -6.82
N GLN A 185 4.98 -0.06 -7.42
CA GLN A 185 4.15 0.42 -8.52
C GLN A 185 4.51 -0.21 -9.88
N ASN A 186 5.48 -1.14 -9.91
CA ASN A 186 5.77 -1.90 -11.12
C ASN A 186 4.61 -2.86 -11.46
N ASP A 187 3.82 -2.48 -12.46
CA ASP A 187 2.70 -3.24 -13.03
C ASP A 187 3.04 -3.88 -14.39
N ALA A 188 4.32 -3.84 -14.80
CA ALA A 188 4.83 -4.30 -16.10
C ALA A 188 4.29 -3.56 -17.34
N THR A 189 3.63 -2.41 -17.19
CA THR A 189 3.14 -1.60 -18.33
C THR A 189 4.19 -0.64 -18.92
N THR A 190 5.21 -0.31 -18.13
CA THR A 190 6.34 0.54 -18.53
C THR A 190 7.60 -0.31 -18.63
N ASP A 191 8.62 0.15 -19.35
CA ASP A 191 9.93 -0.50 -19.34
C ASP A 191 10.59 -0.30 -17.96
N TRP A 192 10.48 -1.34 -17.13
CA TRP A 192 11.14 -1.45 -15.84
C TRP A 192 12.38 -2.33 -15.92
N ALA A 193 12.82 -2.81 -17.08
CA ALA A 193 13.78 -3.93 -17.17
C ALA A 193 15.07 -3.66 -16.37
N GLU A 194 15.70 -2.50 -16.57
CA GLU A 194 16.93 -2.12 -15.85
C GLU A 194 16.67 -1.86 -14.36
N THR A 195 15.64 -1.08 -14.03
CA THR A 195 15.25 -0.78 -12.64
C THR A 195 14.89 -2.05 -11.87
N GLN A 196 14.21 -2.99 -12.51
CA GLN A 196 13.80 -4.27 -11.93
C GLN A 196 15.00 -5.16 -11.66
N LEU A 197 16.01 -5.18 -12.54
CA LEU A 197 17.27 -5.88 -12.29
C LEU A 197 17.99 -5.32 -11.06
N LEU A 198 17.98 -3.99 -10.87
CA LEU A 198 18.54 -3.36 -9.67
C LEU A 198 17.77 -3.80 -8.41
N VAL A 199 16.43 -3.77 -8.44
CA VAL A 199 15.59 -4.25 -7.33
C VAL A 199 15.91 -5.71 -7.01
N ASP A 200 15.95 -6.58 -8.01
CA ASP A 200 16.21 -8.02 -7.82
C ASP A 200 17.62 -8.27 -7.28
N CYS A 201 18.60 -7.43 -7.62
CA CYS A 201 19.96 -7.51 -7.07
C CYS A 201 20.04 -7.10 -5.60
N ILE A 202 19.21 -6.16 -5.14
CA ILE A 202 19.16 -5.72 -3.74
C ILE A 202 18.71 -6.86 -2.83
N LEU A 203 17.75 -7.67 -3.30
CA LEU A 203 17.15 -8.75 -2.52
C LEU A 203 18.07 -9.97 -2.32
N LYS A 204 19.29 -9.96 -2.89
CA LYS A 204 20.26 -11.04 -2.68
C LYS A 204 20.76 -11.05 -1.24
N HIS A 205 21.02 -12.25 -0.70
CA HIS A 205 21.41 -12.43 0.70
C HIS A 205 22.73 -11.77 1.11
N ASP A 206 23.63 -11.56 0.16
CA ASP A 206 24.95 -10.98 0.37
C ASP A 206 24.94 -9.44 0.46
N ASN A 207 23.78 -8.81 0.23
CA ASN A 207 23.65 -7.36 0.33
C ASN A 207 23.49 -6.89 1.79
N ILE A 208 24.60 -6.55 2.44
CA ILE A 208 24.65 -6.09 3.85
C ILE A 208 23.76 -4.87 4.09
N LEU A 209 23.75 -3.91 3.17
CA LEU A 209 22.95 -2.69 3.30
C LEU A 209 21.45 -2.99 3.30
N PHE A 210 21.03 -3.93 2.45
CA PHE A 210 19.65 -4.42 2.45
C PHE A 210 19.31 -5.13 3.76
N GLN A 211 20.21 -5.98 4.27
CA GLN A 211 19.98 -6.67 5.55
C GLN A 211 19.87 -5.71 6.72
N ASP A 212 20.67 -4.64 6.76
CA ASP A 212 20.59 -3.62 7.80
C ASP A 212 19.28 -2.82 7.69
N TRP A 213 18.88 -2.43 6.47
CA TRP A 213 17.60 -1.79 6.23
C TRP A 213 16.43 -2.70 6.64
N LEU A 214 16.48 -3.99 6.28
CA LEU A 214 15.46 -4.97 6.59
C LEU A 214 15.31 -5.16 8.09
N ARG A 215 16.42 -5.29 8.83
CA ARG A 215 16.40 -5.44 10.29
C ARG A 215 15.79 -4.23 11.00
N ALA A 216 16.01 -3.03 10.46
CA ALA A 216 15.43 -1.81 11.01
C ALA A 216 13.91 -1.71 10.79
N HIS A 217 13.39 -2.19 9.65
CA HIS A 217 11.98 -2.04 9.28
C HIS A 217 11.13 -3.29 9.58
N HIS A 218 11.74 -4.47 9.63
CA HIS A 218 11.10 -5.76 9.85
C HIS A 218 11.86 -6.57 10.91
N PRO A 219 11.92 -6.10 12.17
CA PRO A 219 12.76 -6.71 13.22
C PRO A 219 12.35 -8.15 13.60
N LEU A 220 11.13 -8.56 13.27
CA LEU A 220 10.64 -9.93 13.47
C LEU A 220 11.20 -10.92 12.44
N GLU A 221 11.83 -10.44 11.37
CA GLU A 221 12.43 -11.24 10.30
C GLU A 221 13.92 -11.43 10.56
N VAL A 222 14.25 -12.27 11.56
CA VAL A 222 15.61 -12.37 12.12
C VAL A 222 16.53 -13.31 11.32
N CYS A 223 15.99 -14.19 10.48
CA CYS A 223 16.77 -15.21 9.77
C CYS A 223 17.03 -14.84 8.30
N ALA A 224 18.18 -15.25 7.77
CA ALA A 224 18.47 -15.14 6.35
C ALA A 224 17.48 -16.00 5.54
N GLN A 225 16.71 -15.36 4.67
CA GLN A 225 15.70 -15.98 3.82
C GLN A 225 16.00 -15.76 2.35
N SER A 226 15.40 -16.53 1.45
CA SER A 226 15.62 -16.42 -0.01
C SER A 226 15.24 -15.03 -0.58
N PRO A 227 15.78 -14.62 -1.74
CA PRO A 227 15.37 -13.37 -2.38
C PRO A 227 13.87 -13.37 -2.70
N LEU A 228 13.33 -14.56 -3.01
CA LEU A 228 11.90 -14.76 -3.25
C LEU A 228 11.06 -14.56 -1.99
N TYR A 229 11.56 -14.98 -0.83
CA TYR A 229 10.93 -14.67 0.46
C TYR A 229 10.90 -13.16 0.69
N TYR A 230 12.02 -12.45 0.51
CA TYR A 230 12.06 -11.01 0.69
C TYR A 230 11.16 -10.26 -0.30
N ALA A 231 11.14 -10.66 -1.57
CA ALA A 231 10.23 -10.11 -2.56
C ALA A 231 8.75 -10.27 -2.12
N SER A 232 8.43 -11.43 -1.55
CA SER A 232 7.08 -11.75 -1.05
C SER A 232 6.74 -11.00 0.23
N LEU A 233 7.68 -10.84 1.16
CA LEU A 233 7.53 -10.03 2.36
C LEU A 233 7.26 -8.56 2.03
N LEU A 234 8.01 -8.01 1.08
CA LEU A 234 8.00 -6.59 0.75
C LEU A 234 6.90 -6.20 -0.27
N GLY A 235 6.23 -7.18 -0.88
CA GLY A 235 5.14 -6.90 -1.82
C GLY A 235 5.60 -6.58 -3.24
N LEU A 236 6.79 -7.07 -3.63
CA LEU A 236 7.41 -6.82 -4.94
C LEU A 236 6.99 -7.90 -5.95
N LYS A 237 5.78 -7.77 -6.50
CA LYS A 237 5.16 -8.77 -7.40
C LYS A 237 6.04 -9.13 -8.60
N ALA A 238 6.63 -8.15 -9.27
CA ALA A 238 7.50 -8.38 -10.42
C ALA A 238 8.74 -9.20 -10.04
N SER A 239 9.38 -8.88 -8.90
CA SER A 239 10.49 -9.67 -8.34
C SER A 239 10.06 -11.09 -8.00
N VAL A 240 8.89 -11.28 -7.39
CA VAL A 240 8.35 -12.61 -7.11
C VAL A 240 8.23 -13.42 -8.40
N MET A 241 7.62 -12.86 -9.44
CA MET A 241 7.45 -13.54 -10.73
C MET A 241 8.78 -13.87 -11.41
N ASN A 242 9.76 -12.96 -11.35
CA ASN A 242 11.09 -13.16 -11.93
C ASN A 242 11.87 -14.26 -11.19
N LEU A 243 11.93 -14.16 -9.87
CA LEU A 243 12.67 -15.09 -9.01
C LEU A 243 12.01 -16.46 -8.96
N TRP A 244 10.69 -16.54 -9.13
CA TRP A 244 9.95 -17.80 -9.15
C TRP A 244 10.40 -18.76 -10.26
N ARG A 245 10.89 -18.22 -11.38
CA ARG A 245 11.39 -19.04 -12.50
C ARG A 245 12.68 -19.80 -12.15
N ASN A 246 13.40 -19.39 -11.11
CA ASN A 246 14.73 -19.88 -10.74
C ASN A 246 14.78 -20.55 -9.35
N ILE A 247 13.64 -21.03 -8.84
CA ILE A 247 13.53 -21.49 -7.43
C ILE A 247 14.44 -22.67 -7.07
N PHE A 248 14.94 -23.45 -8.04
CA PHE A 248 15.41 -24.81 -7.75
C PHE A 248 16.90 -25.04 -7.98
N PRO A 249 17.65 -25.23 -6.88
CA PRO A 249 18.58 -26.37 -6.86
C PRO A 249 18.43 -27.33 -5.67
N CYS A 250 17.99 -26.90 -4.48
CA CYS A 250 18.03 -27.73 -3.26
C CYS A 250 16.95 -27.34 -2.22
N GLY A 251 16.13 -28.28 -1.73
CA GLY A 251 15.24 -28.09 -0.56
C GLY A 251 13.89 -28.83 -0.65
N ASN A 252 13.11 -28.80 0.43
CA ASN A 252 11.71 -29.24 0.42
C ASN A 252 10.85 -28.16 -0.22
N GLU A 253 10.48 -28.35 -1.50
CA GLU A 253 9.76 -27.35 -2.30
C GLU A 253 8.47 -26.87 -1.62
N ASN A 254 7.73 -27.78 -1.00
CA ASN A 254 6.44 -27.48 -0.39
C ASN A 254 6.57 -26.56 0.83
N GLU A 255 7.60 -26.76 1.64
CA GLU A 255 7.89 -25.92 2.81
C GLU A 255 8.32 -24.51 2.39
N ILE A 256 9.15 -24.42 1.34
CA ILE A 256 9.59 -23.13 0.78
C ILE A 256 8.38 -22.37 0.24
N ILE A 257 7.53 -23.02 -0.57
CA ILE A 257 6.32 -22.41 -1.13
C ILE A 257 5.36 -22.00 -0.02
N GLY A 258 5.12 -22.87 0.96
CA GLY A 258 4.29 -22.58 2.14
C GLY A 258 4.76 -21.33 2.87
N SER A 259 6.07 -21.21 3.13
CA SER A 259 6.69 -20.04 3.77
C SER A 259 6.51 -18.74 2.96
N ILE A 260 6.71 -18.80 1.64
CA ILE A 260 6.55 -17.65 0.73
C ILE A 260 5.09 -17.17 0.70
N VAL A 261 4.14 -18.10 0.57
CA VAL A 261 2.69 -17.78 0.54
C VAL A 261 2.24 -17.24 1.90
N THR A 262 2.62 -17.90 2.99
CA THR A 262 2.33 -17.45 4.37
C THR A 262 2.82 -16.02 4.58
N THR A 263 4.03 -15.71 4.10
CA THR A 263 4.64 -14.39 4.27
C THR A 263 3.92 -13.32 3.44
N ALA A 264 3.62 -13.59 2.17
CA ALA A 264 2.86 -12.66 1.34
C ALA A 264 1.46 -12.41 1.91
N ALA A 265 0.82 -13.47 2.41
CA ALA A 265 -0.50 -13.41 3.03
C ALA A 265 -0.49 -12.57 4.30
N ARG A 266 0.40 -12.87 5.25
CA ARG A 266 0.56 -12.09 6.49
C ARG A 266 0.72 -10.60 6.23
N MET A 267 1.48 -10.24 5.20
CA MET A 267 1.76 -8.85 4.85
C MET A 267 0.65 -8.19 4.02
N GLY A 268 -0.44 -8.91 3.71
CA GLY A 268 -1.61 -8.37 3.03
C GLY A 268 -1.45 -8.22 1.51
N HIS A 269 -0.48 -8.88 0.88
CA HIS A 269 -0.15 -8.69 -0.54
C HIS A 269 -1.03 -9.54 -1.45
N VAL A 270 -2.29 -9.14 -1.62
CA VAL A 270 -3.34 -9.88 -2.33
C VAL A 270 -2.90 -10.38 -3.70
N ASP A 271 -2.29 -9.53 -4.53
CA ASP A 271 -1.92 -9.91 -5.90
C ASP A 271 -0.81 -10.96 -5.96
N ILE A 272 0.09 -10.96 -4.98
CA ILE A 272 1.15 -11.96 -4.86
C ILE A 272 0.52 -13.28 -4.38
N VAL A 273 -0.32 -13.22 -3.34
CA VAL A 273 -1.05 -14.39 -2.82
C VAL A 273 -1.85 -15.05 -3.93
N ARG A 274 -2.67 -14.28 -4.65
CA ARG A 274 -3.46 -14.76 -5.78
C ARG A 274 -2.59 -15.46 -6.82
N TRP A 275 -1.49 -14.81 -7.22
CA TRP A 275 -0.60 -15.35 -8.24
C TRP A 275 0.11 -16.64 -7.78
N LEU A 276 0.60 -16.68 -6.53
CA LEU A 276 1.28 -17.85 -5.96
C LEU A 276 0.33 -19.05 -5.82
N VAL A 277 -0.87 -18.83 -5.29
CA VAL A 277 -1.92 -19.87 -5.16
C VAL A 277 -2.36 -20.37 -6.54
N GLU A 278 -2.26 -19.54 -7.59
CA GLU A 278 -2.53 -19.99 -8.95
C GLU A 278 -1.48 -20.95 -9.52
N GLN A 279 -0.24 -20.93 -9.01
CA GLN A 279 0.85 -21.77 -9.51
C GLN A 279 0.77 -23.25 -9.09
N ARG A 280 0.07 -23.57 -7.99
CA ARG A 280 -0.02 -24.92 -7.41
C ARG A 280 -1.38 -25.14 -6.75
N HIS A 281 -1.99 -26.31 -6.97
CA HIS A 281 -3.32 -26.64 -6.42
C HIS A 281 -3.29 -26.99 -4.92
N ASP A 282 -2.15 -27.46 -4.42
CA ASP A 282 -1.93 -27.95 -3.06
C ASP A 282 -1.19 -26.94 -2.18
N ALA A 283 -0.96 -25.71 -2.67
CA ALA A 283 -0.26 -24.66 -1.92
C ALA A 283 -0.85 -24.43 -0.53
N THR A 284 -2.17 -24.63 -0.38
CA THR A 284 -2.93 -24.50 0.87
C THR A 284 -2.57 -25.52 1.95
N ASN A 285 -2.06 -26.69 1.59
CA ASN A 285 -1.72 -27.75 2.54
C ASN A 285 -0.46 -27.46 3.36
N TYR A 286 0.38 -26.54 2.89
CA TYR A 286 1.68 -26.22 3.50
C TYR A 286 1.74 -24.80 4.07
N ILE A 287 0.62 -24.09 4.08
CA ILE A 287 0.53 -22.74 4.64
C ILE A 287 0.45 -22.86 6.15
N ASP A 288 1.26 -22.07 6.84
CA ASP A 288 1.09 -21.83 8.27
C ASP A 288 -0.08 -20.87 8.45
N PHE A 289 -1.30 -21.40 8.27
CA PHE A 289 -2.55 -20.64 8.34
C PHE A 289 -2.74 -19.95 9.69
N PRO A 290 -2.47 -20.59 10.86
CA PRO A 290 -2.50 -19.90 12.14
C PRO A 290 -1.60 -18.65 12.16
N ARG A 291 -0.39 -18.72 11.60
CA ARG A 291 0.49 -17.56 11.52
C ARG A 291 -0.02 -16.48 10.58
N VAL A 292 -0.67 -16.83 9.47
CA VAL A 292 -1.37 -15.82 8.64
C VAL A 292 -2.43 -15.11 9.48
N VAL A 293 -3.28 -15.88 10.17
CA VAL A 293 -4.37 -15.35 10.99
C VAL A 293 -3.86 -14.48 12.15
N GLU A 294 -2.77 -14.84 12.81
CA GLU A 294 -2.22 -14.08 13.95
C GLU A 294 -1.74 -12.67 13.53
N TYR A 295 -1.20 -12.53 12.32
CA TYR A 295 -0.46 -11.32 11.92
C TYR A 295 -1.06 -10.56 10.72
N LEU A 296 -2.10 -11.07 10.06
CA LEU A 296 -2.77 -10.40 8.94
C LEU A 296 -3.55 -9.17 9.43
N GLN A 297 -3.17 -7.98 8.98
CA GLN A 297 -3.78 -6.71 9.41
C GLN A 297 -4.46 -5.89 8.30
N VAL A 298 -4.14 -6.16 7.03
CA VAL A 298 -4.65 -5.38 5.89
C VAL A 298 -5.11 -6.32 4.78
N ASN A 299 -6.13 -5.91 4.02
CA ASN A 299 -6.74 -6.70 2.95
C ASN A 299 -7.22 -8.09 3.42
N ILE A 300 -7.78 -8.15 4.63
CA ILE A 300 -8.12 -9.40 5.33
C ILE A 300 -8.99 -10.31 4.46
N ARG A 301 -10.13 -9.78 3.99
CA ARG A 301 -11.10 -10.54 3.21
C ARG A 301 -10.48 -11.05 1.91
N GLU A 302 -9.82 -10.18 1.16
CA GLU A 302 -9.24 -10.53 -0.13
C GLU A 302 -8.14 -11.58 0.02
N VAL A 303 -7.25 -11.46 1.01
CA VAL A 303 -6.20 -12.46 1.26
C VAL A 303 -6.81 -13.81 1.59
N LEU A 304 -7.74 -13.87 2.56
CA LEU A 304 -8.36 -15.12 2.98
C LEU A 304 -9.15 -15.77 1.83
N CYS A 305 -9.94 -15.01 1.08
CA CYS A 305 -10.66 -15.52 -0.08
C CYS A 305 -9.70 -16.05 -1.16
N ASN A 306 -8.56 -15.38 -1.44
CA ASN A 306 -7.60 -15.86 -2.44
C ASN A 306 -6.85 -17.12 -1.97
N LEU A 307 -6.49 -17.20 -0.69
CA LEU A 307 -5.88 -18.40 -0.09
C LEU A 307 -6.81 -19.61 -0.19
N LEU A 308 -8.08 -19.42 0.13
CA LEU A 308 -9.07 -20.49 0.26
C LEU A 308 -9.78 -20.82 -1.06
N ARG A 309 -9.51 -20.07 -2.15
CA ARG A 309 -10.14 -20.28 -3.47
C ARG A 309 -9.76 -21.61 -4.13
N LYS A 310 -8.53 -22.10 -3.91
CA LYS A 310 -7.98 -23.33 -4.50
C LYS A 310 -7.52 -24.27 -3.39
N GLY A 311 -8.40 -25.15 -2.96
CA GLY A 311 -8.12 -26.19 -1.97
C GLY A 311 -9.41 -26.85 -1.49
N PRO A 312 -9.34 -27.99 -0.79
CA PRO A 312 -10.45 -28.39 0.07
C PRO A 312 -10.71 -27.27 1.09
N LYS A 313 -11.96 -27.15 1.57
CA LYS A 313 -12.26 -26.28 2.71
C LYS A 313 -11.22 -26.57 3.81
N ILE A 314 -10.43 -25.57 4.19
CA ILE A 314 -9.40 -25.79 5.21
C ILE A 314 -10.13 -26.06 6.53
N SER A 315 -9.68 -27.06 7.28
CA SER A 315 -10.19 -27.26 8.63
C SER A 315 -9.68 -26.12 9.49
N LEU A 316 -10.59 -25.34 10.07
CA LEU A 316 -10.19 -24.31 11.02
C LEU A 316 -9.69 -25.02 12.29
N SER A 317 -8.39 -24.89 12.58
CA SER A 317 -7.77 -25.55 13.72
C SER A 317 -7.94 -24.72 15.00
N ALA A 318 -7.79 -25.36 16.15
CA ALA A 318 -7.80 -24.66 17.44
C ALA A 318 -6.69 -23.60 17.50
N GLU A 319 -5.54 -23.88 16.90
CA GLU A 319 -4.42 -22.93 16.79
C GLU A 319 -4.77 -21.71 15.94
N ALA A 320 -5.52 -21.89 14.84
CA ALA A 320 -5.96 -20.77 14.00
C ALA A 320 -6.96 -19.87 14.72
N ILE A 321 -7.87 -20.44 15.52
CA ILE A 321 -8.81 -19.67 16.35
C ILE A 321 -8.05 -18.94 17.45
N TYR A 322 -7.14 -19.64 18.14
CA TYR A 322 -6.28 -19.01 19.15
C TYR A 322 -5.44 -17.88 18.55
N ALA A 323 -4.89 -18.06 17.35
CA ALA A 323 -4.21 -17.00 16.60
C ALA A 323 -5.13 -15.81 16.32
N ALA A 324 -6.39 -16.05 15.94
CA ALA A 324 -7.37 -14.98 15.71
C ALA A 324 -7.60 -14.18 17.00
N THR A 325 -7.63 -14.83 18.16
CA THR A 325 -7.80 -14.11 19.44
C THR A 325 -6.66 -13.14 19.76
N LYS A 326 -5.45 -13.36 19.22
CA LYS A 326 -4.32 -12.45 19.38
C LYS A 326 -4.28 -11.34 18.34
N ASN A 327 -5.06 -11.46 17.28
CA ASN A 327 -5.17 -10.47 16.22
C ASN A 327 -6.20 -9.41 16.61
N THR A 328 -5.85 -8.13 16.46
CA THR A 328 -6.77 -7.00 16.72
C THR A 328 -7.99 -6.96 15.82
N SER A 329 -7.95 -7.66 14.69
CA SER A 329 -9.05 -7.82 13.72
C SER A 329 -9.56 -9.27 13.67
N GLY A 330 -9.40 -10.03 14.77
CA GLY A 330 -9.73 -11.45 14.86
C GLY A 330 -11.21 -11.75 14.63
N ASP A 331 -12.09 -10.86 15.07
CA ASP A 331 -13.53 -10.89 14.82
C ASP A 331 -13.84 -10.82 13.32
N VAL A 332 -13.24 -9.88 12.59
CA VAL A 332 -13.41 -9.73 11.14
C VAL A 332 -12.83 -10.94 10.40
N ILE A 333 -11.68 -11.46 10.85
CA ILE A 333 -11.09 -12.67 10.26
C ILE A 333 -12.04 -13.86 10.40
N LEU A 334 -12.54 -14.12 11.61
CA LEU A 334 -13.44 -15.24 11.86
C LEU A 334 -14.78 -15.06 11.14
N GLU A 335 -15.30 -13.83 11.04
CA GLU A 335 -16.50 -13.53 10.27
C GLU A 335 -16.33 -13.93 8.79
N VAL A 336 -15.24 -13.50 8.13
CA VAL A 336 -14.96 -13.87 6.73
C VAL A 336 -14.87 -15.39 6.56
N LEU A 337 -14.19 -16.09 7.47
CA LEU A 337 -14.03 -17.54 7.38
C LEU A 337 -15.36 -18.28 7.53
N LEU A 338 -16.24 -17.81 8.43
CA LEU A 338 -17.53 -18.43 8.68
C LEU A 338 -18.59 -18.10 7.62
N ASP A 339 -18.58 -16.89 7.05
CA ASP A 339 -19.59 -16.44 6.08
C ASP A 339 -19.39 -17.01 4.68
N GLU A 340 -18.14 -17.06 4.23
CA GLU A 340 -17.81 -17.46 2.86
C GLU A 340 -17.77 -18.99 2.68
N ASP A 341 -18.21 -19.75 3.69
CA ASP A 341 -18.24 -21.21 3.69
C ASP A 341 -16.84 -21.83 3.41
N LEU A 342 -15.78 -21.05 3.63
CA LEU A 342 -14.40 -21.34 3.19
C LEU A 342 -13.69 -22.36 4.07
N VAL A 343 -14.18 -22.57 5.28
CA VAL A 343 -13.62 -23.50 6.25
C VAL A 343 -14.66 -24.50 6.71
N THR A 344 -14.20 -25.71 7.03
CA THR A 344 -14.96 -26.64 7.86
C THR A 344 -14.53 -26.42 9.29
N LEU A 345 -15.48 -26.10 10.17
CA LEU A 345 -15.24 -25.94 11.59
C LEU A 345 -15.87 -27.11 12.33
N ALA A 346 -15.09 -27.82 13.13
CA ALA A 346 -15.60 -28.72 14.16
C ALA A 346 -15.36 -28.03 15.49
N ILE A 347 -16.41 -27.56 16.15
CA ILE A 347 -16.27 -26.83 17.41
C ILE A 347 -15.94 -27.82 18.52
N THR A 348 -14.67 -27.87 18.92
CA THR A 348 -14.19 -28.70 20.03
C THR A 348 -14.20 -27.90 21.33
N GLU A 349 -14.09 -28.60 22.46
CA GLU A 349 -13.96 -27.91 23.76
C GLU A 349 -12.74 -27.00 23.81
N ASP A 350 -11.64 -27.38 23.16
CA ASP A 350 -10.43 -26.58 23.08
C ASP A 350 -10.65 -25.28 22.29
N ILE A 351 -11.54 -25.31 21.28
CA ILE A 351 -11.93 -24.13 20.52
C ILE A 351 -12.81 -23.21 21.37
N VAL A 352 -13.76 -23.76 22.12
CA VAL A 352 -14.55 -22.98 23.08
C VAL A 352 -13.64 -22.35 24.12
N GLU A 353 -12.73 -23.15 24.70
CA GLU A 353 -11.77 -22.67 25.68
C GLU A 353 -10.88 -21.56 25.11
N ALA A 354 -10.33 -21.74 23.91
CA ALA A 354 -9.53 -20.72 23.22
C ALA A 354 -10.33 -19.42 23.01
N ALA A 355 -11.60 -19.52 22.61
CA ALA A 355 -12.49 -18.37 22.44
C ALA A 355 -12.82 -17.64 23.74
N THR A 356 -12.57 -18.25 24.92
CA THR A 356 -12.94 -17.72 26.25
C THR A 356 -11.76 -17.10 27.04
N HIS A 357 -10.55 -17.02 26.46
CA HIS A 357 -9.31 -16.63 27.18
C HIS A 357 -8.69 -15.23 26.88
N ASN A 358 -9.38 -14.28 26.24
CA ASN A 358 -8.90 -12.90 25.95
C ASN A 358 -9.91 -11.73 26.18
N ARG A 359 -9.66 -10.51 25.66
CA ARG A 359 -10.44 -9.28 25.87
C ARG A 359 -11.60 -9.08 24.87
N TRP A 360 -11.60 -9.82 23.76
CA TRP A 360 -12.58 -9.76 22.65
C TRP A 360 -13.46 -11.03 22.56
N ASN A 361 -13.48 -11.83 23.64
CA ASN A 361 -14.06 -13.18 23.66
C ASN A 361 -15.57 -13.21 23.45
N ARG A 362 -16.28 -12.20 23.95
CA ARG A 362 -17.72 -12.16 23.85
C ARG A 362 -18.17 -12.10 22.40
N GLU A 363 -17.56 -11.23 21.60
CA GLU A 363 -17.92 -11.05 20.18
C GLU A 363 -17.63 -12.31 19.37
N ILE A 364 -16.46 -12.93 19.58
CA ILE A 364 -16.08 -14.19 18.91
C ILE A 364 -17.01 -15.33 19.32
N LEU A 365 -17.29 -15.48 20.62
CA LEU A 365 -18.16 -16.54 21.13
C LEU A 365 -19.62 -16.34 20.69
N ASP A 366 -20.14 -15.12 20.77
CA ASP A 366 -21.49 -14.76 20.31
C ASP A 366 -21.62 -15.00 18.79
N MET A 367 -20.59 -14.70 18.02
CA MET A 367 -20.54 -14.95 16.56
C MET A 367 -20.58 -16.45 16.24
N LEU A 368 -19.75 -17.26 16.90
CA LEU A 368 -19.72 -18.71 16.71
C LEU A 368 -21.06 -19.34 17.14
N MET A 369 -21.64 -18.87 18.26
CA MET A 369 -22.99 -19.25 18.69
C MET A 369 -24.03 -18.98 17.62
N CYS A 370 -24.15 -17.72 17.18
CA CYS A 370 -25.17 -17.31 16.21
C CYS A 370 -25.13 -18.12 14.91
N ARG A 371 -23.93 -18.53 14.45
CA ARG A 371 -23.77 -19.25 13.19
C ARG A 371 -23.76 -20.78 13.33
N ARG A 372 -23.30 -21.32 14.47
CA ARG A 372 -22.93 -22.75 14.61
C ARG A 372 -23.33 -23.38 15.95
N VAL A 373 -24.33 -22.85 16.66
CA VAL A 373 -24.79 -23.35 17.98
C VAL A 373 -24.98 -24.87 18.05
N HIS A 374 -25.48 -25.49 16.97
CA HIS A 374 -25.73 -26.93 16.95
C HIS A 374 -24.44 -27.79 16.97
N GLU A 375 -23.31 -27.22 16.57
CA GLU A 375 -22.01 -27.91 16.52
C GLU A 375 -21.23 -27.81 17.84
N PHE A 376 -21.68 -26.97 18.79
CA PHE A 376 -20.98 -26.79 20.06
C PHE A 376 -21.03 -28.04 20.95
N PRO A 377 -19.95 -28.38 21.68
CA PRO A 377 -20.02 -29.37 22.74
C PRO A 377 -20.97 -28.89 23.85
N VAL A 378 -21.57 -29.82 24.59
CA VAL A 378 -22.45 -29.53 25.74
C VAL A 378 -21.93 -30.13 27.04
N SER A 379 -20.63 -30.42 27.10
CA SER A 379 -20.01 -30.83 28.35
C SER A 379 -20.11 -29.73 29.39
N LEU A 380 -20.07 -30.12 30.67
CA LEU A 380 -20.02 -29.17 31.78
C LEU A 380 -18.89 -28.15 31.59
N ARG A 381 -17.71 -28.60 31.12
CA ARG A 381 -16.55 -27.74 30.83
C ARG A 381 -16.90 -26.63 29.82
N THR A 382 -17.63 -26.97 28.76
CA THR A 382 -18.06 -26.03 27.73
C THR A 382 -19.09 -25.05 28.28
N LEU A 383 -20.10 -25.55 29.00
CA LEU A 383 -21.15 -24.72 29.58
C LEU A 383 -20.59 -23.70 30.57
N LEU A 384 -19.64 -24.11 31.41
CA LEU A 384 -18.95 -23.21 32.35
C LEU A 384 -18.09 -22.17 31.61
N ALA A 385 -17.34 -22.56 30.58
CA ALA A 385 -16.52 -21.62 29.81
C ALA A 385 -17.37 -20.56 29.08
N VAL A 386 -18.49 -20.98 28.50
CA VAL A 386 -19.47 -20.09 27.84
C VAL A 386 -20.12 -19.16 28.85
N ALA A 387 -20.59 -19.69 29.99
CA ALA A 387 -21.25 -18.92 31.04
C ALA A 387 -20.36 -17.80 31.60
N LYS A 388 -19.05 -18.08 31.79
CA LYS A 388 -18.07 -17.08 32.23
C LYS A 388 -17.87 -15.92 31.26
N THR A 389 -18.16 -16.16 29.98
CA THR A 389 -17.76 -15.27 28.89
C THR A 389 -18.93 -14.46 28.33
N SER A 390 -20.08 -15.10 28.11
CA SER A 390 -21.27 -14.44 27.57
C SER A 390 -22.54 -15.15 28.01
N LEU A 391 -23.36 -14.43 28.78
CA LEU A 391 -24.69 -14.90 29.18
C LEU A 391 -25.58 -15.13 27.95
N LEU A 392 -25.47 -14.27 26.92
CA LEU A 392 -26.24 -14.40 25.68
C LEU A 392 -25.84 -15.67 24.91
N ALA A 393 -24.55 -15.99 24.86
CA ALA A 393 -24.07 -17.25 24.28
C ALA A 393 -24.62 -18.47 25.04
N LEU A 394 -24.63 -18.40 26.38
CA LEU A 394 -25.18 -19.47 27.21
C LEU A 394 -26.68 -19.66 26.97
N GLU A 395 -27.45 -18.57 26.94
CA GLU A 395 -28.90 -18.59 26.64
C GLU A 395 -29.17 -19.22 25.28
N LEU A 396 -28.46 -18.79 24.23
CA LEU A 396 -28.58 -19.36 22.89
C LEU A 396 -28.26 -20.86 22.88
N LEU A 397 -27.17 -21.28 23.55
CA LEU A 397 -26.77 -22.68 23.62
C LEU A 397 -27.82 -23.52 24.35
N MET A 398 -28.33 -23.03 25.48
CA MET A 398 -29.38 -23.69 26.25
C MET A 398 -30.68 -23.80 25.47
N ASP A 399 -31.10 -22.74 24.78
CA ASP A 399 -32.34 -22.73 24.00
C ASP A 399 -32.29 -23.70 22.81
N HIS A 400 -31.17 -23.71 22.07
CA HIS A 400 -31.04 -24.51 20.86
C HIS A 400 -30.62 -25.97 21.11
N ARG A 401 -30.02 -26.27 22.28
CA ARG A 401 -29.49 -27.61 22.60
C ARG A 401 -30.05 -28.23 23.88
N LYS A 402 -31.12 -27.66 24.45
CA LYS A 402 -31.75 -28.12 25.70
C LYS A 402 -31.91 -29.63 25.83
N ASN A 403 -32.31 -30.29 24.74
CA ASN A 403 -32.64 -31.72 24.73
C ASN A 403 -31.41 -32.64 24.85
N VAL A 404 -30.19 -32.11 24.71
CA VAL A 404 -28.92 -32.86 24.76
C VAL A 404 -28.10 -32.47 25.99
N ILE A 405 -28.51 -31.43 26.72
CA ILE A 405 -27.86 -31.01 27.96
C ILE A 405 -28.48 -31.81 29.10
N GLU A 406 -27.70 -32.74 29.65
CA GLU A 406 -28.05 -33.48 30.85
C GLU A 406 -27.07 -33.10 31.95
N PHE A 407 -27.60 -32.73 33.12
CA PHE A 407 -26.81 -32.44 34.31
C PHE A 407 -26.98 -33.58 35.30
N GLU A 408 -25.86 -34.08 35.81
CA GLU A 408 -25.85 -35.00 36.93
C GLU A 408 -25.87 -34.23 38.27
N ASP A 409 -26.27 -34.88 39.36
CA ASP A 409 -26.36 -34.27 40.69
C ASP A 409 -25.04 -33.62 41.16
N HIS A 410 -23.91 -34.12 40.64
CA HIS A 410 -22.58 -33.61 40.95
C HIS A 410 -22.16 -32.36 40.16
N ASP A 411 -22.94 -31.95 39.16
CA ASP A 411 -22.66 -30.78 38.30
C ASP A 411 -23.22 -29.47 38.89
N TYR A 412 -24.34 -29.55 39.61
CA TYR A 412 -25.01 -28.39 40.21
C TYR A 412 -24.12 -27.56 41.16
N PRO A 413 -23.24 -28.15 41.99
CA PRO A 413 -22.31 -27.39 42.82
C PRO A 413 -21.30 -26.56 42.00
N ALA A 414 -20.81 -27.07 40.87
CA ALA A 414 -19.86 -26.36 40.01
C ALA A 414 -20.52 -25.19 39.28
N LEU A 415 -21.77 -25.38 38.82
CA LEU A 415 -22.59 -24.32 38.23
C LEU A 415 -22.93 -23.21 39.24
N ALA A 416 -23.19 -23.57 40.49
CA ALA A 416 -23.54 -22.63 41.56
C ALA A 416 -22.36 -21.76 42.02
N GLN A 417 -21.11 -22.26 41.94
CA GLN A 417 -19.91 -21.49 42.31
C GLN A 417 -19.53 -20.41 41.28
N GLU A 418 -19.92 -20.59 40.03
CA GLU A 418 -19.55 -19.67 38.92
C GLU A 418 -20.56 -18.53 38.72
N GLN A 419 -21.78 -18.61 39.31
CA GLN A 419 -22.75 -17.50 39.32
C GLN A 419 -22.43 -16.40 40.36
N SER A 420 -21.40 -16.60 41.19
CA SER A 420 -21.07 -15.71 42.33
C SER A 420 -20.06 -14.59 42.04
N TYR A 421 -19.65 -14.36 40.79
CA TYR A 421 -18.68 -13.31 40.41
C TYR A 421 -19.21 -12.32 39.38
#